data_AF-A0A9C8E1R9-F1
#
_entry.id   AF-A0A9C8E1R9-F1
#
_cell.length_a   1.000
_cell.length_b   1.000
_cell.length_c   1.000
_cell.angle_alpha   90.00
_cell.angle_beta   90.00
_cell.angle_gamma   90.00
#
_symmetry.space_group_name_H-M   'P 1'
#
loop_
_entity.id
_entity.type
_entity.pdbx_description
1 polymer ?
#
loop_
_entity_poly.entity_id
_entity_poly.type
_entity_poly.pdbx_seq_one_letter_code
_entity_poly.pdbx_strand_id
1 'polypeptide(L)'
;MKTQQPLDFVAVKRRFDGLRDGQKAEIRRAHWQDLDLVPAYYRLGIPPDKRWQRVVAMMPYVSLSHSEHPNRLGAALAKADIHERRLFQMWRSESPTDFDYLRRIIEQARQKNNLAIDWQLFGNSLFYWGENKKREIVQDFLAQYPQQKGN
;
A
#
# COMPACT_ATOMS: atom_id res chain seq x y z
N MET A 1 -12.83 -28.67 -9.97
CA MET A 1 -12.51 -27.23 -9.89
C MET A 1 -11.29 -27.07 -8.98
N LYS A 2 -10.15 -26.61 -9.48
CA LYS A 2 -8.99 -26.35 -8.62
C LYS A 2 -9.30 -25.09 -7.81
N THR A 3 -9.52 -25.23 -6.51
CA THR A 3 -9.65 -24.11 -5.58
C THR A 3 -8.35 -23.30 -5.67
N GLN A 4 -8.38 -22.14 -6.34
CA GLN A 4 -7.25 -21.22 -6.31
C GLN A 4 -7.09 -20.77 -4.87
N GLN A 5 -5.97 -21.16 -4.23
CA GLN A 5 -5.63 -20.65 -2.92
C GLN A 5 -5.55 -19.11 -3.01
N PRO A 6 -6.10 -18.39 -2.02
CA PRO A 6 -6.02 -16.93 -2.00
C PRO A 6 -4.55 -16.48 -1.97
N LEU A 7 -4.24 -15.38 -2.67
CA LEU A 7 -2.90 -14.80 -2.69
C LEU A 7 -2.49 -14.41 -1.26
N ASP A 8 -1.33 -14.92 -0.81
CA ASP A 8 -0.79 -14.63 0.52
C ASP A 8 0.17 -13.42 0.44
N PHE A 9 -0.39 -12.22 0.62
CA PHE A 9 0.39 -10.97 0.58
C PHE A 9 1.30 -10.83 1.80
N VAL A 10 0.90 -11.40 2.95
CA VAL A 10 1.68 -11.37 4.19
C VAL A 10 2.94 -12.21 4.06
N ALA A 11 2.88 -13.39 3.44
CA ALA A 11 4.06 -14.20 3.17
C ALA A 11 5.06 -13.47 2.26
N VAL A 12 4.58 -12.75 1.25
CA VAL A 12 5.46 -11.94 0.38
C VAL A 12 6.09 -10.80 1.19
N LYS A 13 5.34 -10.12 2.05
CA LYS A 13 5.89 -9.06 2.91
C LYS A 13 6.94 -9.59 3.88
N ARG A 14 6.73 -10.77 4.47
CA ARG A 14 7.72 -11.44 5.32
C ARG A 14 9.00 -11.77 4.55
N ARG A 15 8.88 -12.24 3.30
CA ARG A 15 10.06 -12.45 2.42
C ARG A 15 10.79 -11.14 2.14
N PHE A 16 10.05 -10.06 1.87
CA PHE A 16 10.62 -8.72 1.73
C PHE A 16 11.34 -8.25 3.02
N ASP A 17 10.74 -8.47 4.18
CA ASP A 17 11.32 -8.09 5.48
C ASP A 17 12.61 -8.87 5.79
N GLY A 18 12.75 -10.09 5.27
CA GLY A 18 13.97 -10.89 5.33
C GLY A 18 15.07 -10.49 4.34
N LEU A 19 14.81 -9.55 3.41
CA LEU A 19 15.84 -9.05 2.50
C LEU A 19 16.88 -8.21 3.23
N ARG A 20 18.10 -8.19 2.70
CA ARG A 20 19.19 -7.31 3.17
C ARG A 20 18.84 -5.84 2.90
N ASP A 21 19.42 -4.92 3.66
CA ASP A 21 19.14 -3.48 3.52
C ASP A 21 19.45 -2.95 2.12
N GLY A 22 20.53 -3.43 1.48
CA GLY A 22 20.84 -3.09 0.09
C GLY A 22 19.75 -3.51 -0.89
N GLN A 23 19.18 -4.71 -0.72
CA GLN A 23 18.09 -5.23 -1.56
C GLN A 23 16.78 -4.47 -1.35
N LYS A 24 16.48 -4.11 -0.09
CA LYS A 24 15.34 -3.23 0.23
C LYS A 24 15.54 -1.84 -0.38
N ALA A 25 16.77 -1.33 -0.36
CA ALA A 25 17.11 -0.04 -0.95
C ALA A 25 17.00 -0.04 -2.49
N GLU A 26 17.37 -1.12 -3.15
CA GLU A 26 17.15 -1.31 -4.60
C GLU A 26 15.65 -1.18 -4.94
N ILE A 27 14.79 -1.93 -4.26
CA ILE A 27 13.33 -1.88 -4.45
C ILE A 27 12.78 -0.47 -4.17
N ARG A 28 13.25 0.17 -3.09
CA ARG A 28 12.78 1.50 -2.69
C ARG A 28 13.14 2.60 -3.69
N ARG A 29 14.28 2.48 -4.39
CA ARG A 29 14.77 3.48 -5.35
C ARG A 29 14.16 3.33 -6.74
N ALA A 30 13.75 2.12 -7.09
CA ALA A 30 13.14 1.85 -8.38
C ALA A 30 11.77 2.53 -8.50
N HIS A 31 11.45 2.99 -9.71
CA HIS A 31 10.07 3.31 -10.03
C HIS A 31 9.26 2.01 -10.08
N TRP A 32 8.00 2.04 -9.67
CA TRP A 32 7.22 0.81 -9.50
C TRP A 32 7.07 0.02 -10.81
N GLN A 33 7.01 0.71 -11.95
CA GLN A 33 6.90 0.09 -13.27
C GLN A 33 8.18 -0.64 -13.71
N ASP A 34 9.31 -0.29 -13.11
CA ASP A 34 10.64 -0.80 -13.48
C ASP A 34 11.13 -1.89 -12.52
N LEU A 35 10.26 -2.36 -11.61
CA LEU A 35 10.63 -3.35 -10.60
C LEU A 35 11.01 -4.71 -11.19
N ASP A 36 10.58 -5.01 -12.41
CA ASP A 36 11.04 -6.19 -13.18
C ASP A 36 12.50 -6.05 -13.64
N LEU A 37 13.10 -4.87 -13.60
CA LEU A 37 14.53 -4.67 -13.86
C LEU A 37 15.39 -4.81 -12.59
N VAL A 38 14.76 -5.00 -11.41
CA VAL A 38 15.44 -5.01 -10.12
C VAL A 38 15.70 -6.46 -9.65
N PRO A 39 16.98 -6.88 -9.46
CA PRO A 39 17.28 -8.26 -9.02
C PRO A 39 16.62 -8.65 -7.69
N ALA A 40 16.50 -7.72 -6.74
CA ALA A 40 15.83 -7.97 -5.47
C ALA A 40 14.34 -8.32 -5.61
N TYR A 41 13.66 -7.87 -6.67
CA TYR A 41 12.24 -8.20 -6.94
C TYR A 41 12.05 -9.70 -7.17
N TYR A 42 12.92 -10.33 -7.96
CA TYR A 42 12.84 -11.77 -8.26
C TYR A 42 13.11 -12.67 -7.05
N ARG A 43 13.87 -12.17 -6.06
CA ARG A 43 14.14 -12.91 -4.81
C ARG A 43 12.89 -13.12 -3.96
N LEU A 44 11.80 -12.39 -4.24
CA LEU A 44 10.52 -12.54 -3.55
C LEU A 44 9.73 -13.78 -4.00
N GLY A 45 10.16 -14.47 -5.05
CA GLY A 45 9.51 -15.70 -5.53
C GLY A 45 8.06 -15.48 -5.98
N ILE A 46 7.77 -14.30 -6.53
CA ILE A 46 6.45 -13.93 -7.07
C ILE A 46 6.53 -13.85 -8.60
N PRO A 47 5.41 -14.07 -9.31
CA PRO A 47 5.38 -13.87 -10.76
C PRO A 47 5.75 -12.43 -11.16
N PRO A 48 6.48 -12.24 -12.27
CA PRO A 48 6.68 -10.92 -12.86
C PRO A 48 5.36 -10.41 -13.44
N ASP A 49 4.65 -9.58 -12.69
CA ASP A 49 3.32 -9.06 -13.02
C ASP A 49 3.22 -7.61 -12.53
N LYS A 50 2.68 -6.71 -13.35
CA LYS A 50 2.43 -5.30 -13.00
C LYS A 50 1.62 -5.13 -11.71
N ARG A 51 0.74 -6.10 -11.39
CA ARG A 51 -0.01 -6.13 -10.14
C ARG A 51 0.90 -6.38 -8.93
N TRP A 52 1.85 -7.30 -9.06
CA TRP A 52 2.85 -7.58 -8.03
C TRP A 52 3.87 -6.45 -7.88
N GLN A 53 4.25 -5.80 -8.98
CA GLN A 53 5.09 -4.60 -8.95
C GLN A 53 4.46 -3.50 -8.06
N ARG A 54 3.16 -3.21 -8.22
CA ARG A 54 2.42 -2.29 -7.32
C ARG A 54 2.48 -2.74 -5.86
N VAL A 55 2.26 -4.02 -5.59
CA VAL A 55 2.31 -4.56 -4.22
C VAL A 55 3.70 -4.37 -3.60
N VAL A 56 4.77 -4.71 -4.34
CA VAL A 56 6.15 -4.64 -3.85
C VAL A 56 6.63 -3.20 -3.67
N ALA A 57 6.24 -2.29 -4.56
CA ALA A 57 6.63 -0.88 -4.49
C ALA A 57 6.19 -0.19 -3.19
N MET A 58 5.12 -0.66 -2.54
CA MET A 58 4.61 -0.08 -1.29
C MET A 58 5.22 -0.69 -0.02
N MET A 59 5.86 -1.87 -0.12
CA MET A 59 6.42 -2.59 1.05
C MET A 59 7.45 -1.77 1.86
N PRO A 60 8.34 -0.96 1.26
CA PRO A 60 9.30 -0.16 2.03
C PRO A 60 8.67 0.89 2.94
N TYR A 61 7.39 1.23 2.71
CA TYR A 61 6.72 2.38 3.34
C TYR A 61 5.68 1.98 4.38
N VAL A 62 5.41 0.68 4.54
CA VAL A 62 4.36 0.16 5.42
C VAL A 62 4.88 -0.94 6.32
N SER A 63 4.52 -0.86 7.60
CA SER A 63 4.80 -1.90 8.60
C SER A 63 3.62 -2.86 8.72
N LEU A 64 3.92 -4.14 8.96
CA LEU A 64 2.89 -5.11 9.33
C LEU A 64 2.28 -4.72 10.69
N SER A 65 0.95 -4.64 10.75
CA SER A 65 0.27 -4.53 12.03
C SER A 65 0.41 -5.83 12.83
N HIS A 66 0.75 -5.69 14.11
CA HIS A 66 0.76 -6.78 15.08
C HIS A 66 -0.52 -6.81 15.95
N SER A 67 -1.47 -5.90 15.66
CA SER A 67 -2.77 -5.85 16.35
C SER A 67 -3.66 -7.02 15.90
N GLU A 68 -4.45 -7.55 16.83
CA GLU A 68 -5.54 -8.52 16.54
C GLU A 68 -6.62 -7.92 15.63
N HIS A 69 -6.75 -6.59 15.65
CA HIS A 69 -7.64 -5.82 14.78
C HIS A 69 -6.81 -4.80 13.98
N PRO A 70 -6.15 -5.24 12.90
CA PRO A 70 -5.32 -4.36 12.10
C PRO A 70 -6.19 -3.34 11.35
N ASN A 71 -5.75 -2.08 11.32
CA ASN A 71 -6.50 -1.02 10.65
C ASN A 71 -6.44 -1.23 9.12
N ARG A 72 -7.55 -0.96 8.44
CA ARG A 72 -7.55 -0.71 6.99
C ARG A 72 -6.78 0.58 6.68
N LEU A 73 -6.28 0.71 5.46
CA LEU A 73 -5.47 1.87 5.07
C LEU A 73 -6.22 3.19 5.32
N GLY A 74 -7.46 3.34 4.84
CA GLY A 74 -8.21 4.60 4.99
C GLY A 74 -8.35 5.03 6.45
N ALA A 75 -8.73 4.10 7.33
CA ALA A 75 -8.82 4.32 8.76
C ALA A 75 -7.48 4.77 9.38
N ALA A 76 -6.37 4.15 8.97
CA ALA A 76 -5.05 4.49 9.45
C ALA A 76 -4.60 5.88 8.96
N LEU A 77 -4.95 6.27 7.73
CA LEU A 77 -4.69 7.60 7.19
C LEU A 77 -5.50 8.69 7.92
N ALA A 78 -6.75 8.40 8.30
CA ALA A 78 -7.57 9.31 9.09
C ALA A 78 -6.96 9.54 10.49
N LYS A 79 -6.53 8.47 11.16
CA LYS A 79 -5.81 8.54 12.45
C LYS A 79 -4.47 9.27 12.36
N ALA A 80 -3.86 9.31 11.17
CA ALA A 80 -2.63 10.07 10.91
C ALA A 80 -2.90 11.52 10.50
N ASP A 81 -4.14 12.01 10.57
CA ASP A 81 -4.52 13.38 10.26
C ASP A 81 -4.05 13.80 8.85
N ILE A 82 -4.27 12.93 7.87
CA ILE A 82 -4.04 13.26 6.46
C ILE A 82 -5.18 14.12 5.96
N HIS A 83 -4.87 15.23 5.30
CA HIS A 83 -5.89 16.10 4.74
C HIS A 83 -6.65 15.40 3.61
N GLU A 84 -7.99 15.39 3.74
CA GLU A 84 -8.93 14.80 2.78
C GLU A 84 -8.63 15.13 1.31
N ARG A 85 -8.27 16.39 0.99
CA ARG A 85 -7.92 16.82 -0.36
C ARG A 85 -6.86 15.92 -1.03
N ARG A 86 -5.89 15.39 -0.28
CA ARG A 86 -4.86 14.50 -0.82
C ARG A 86 -5.43 13.16 -1.28
N LEU A 87 -6.36 12.59 -0.51
CA LEU A 87 -7.02 11.33 -0.87
C LEU A 87 -7.92 11.51 -2.09
N PHE A 88 -8.64 12.62 -2.17
CA PHE A 88 -9.44 12.94 -3.34
C PHE A 88 -8.62 13.23 -4.59
N GLN A 89 -7.41 13.80 -4.44
CA GLN A 89 -6.47 13.95 -5.54
C GLN A 89 -6.01 12.59 -6.07
N MET A 90 -5.65 11.66 -5.18
CA MET A 90 -5.32 10.27 -5.55
C MET A 90 -6.51 9.56 -6.22
N TRP A 91 -7.72 9.72 -5.69
CA TRP A 91 -8.90 9.05 -6.23
C TRP A 91 -9.21 9.50 -7.67
N ARG A 92 -9.16 10.81 -7.95
CA ARG A 92 -9.47 11.37 -9.27
C ARG A 92 -8.38 11.18 -10.32
N SER A 93 -7.14 10.92 -9.90
CA SER A 93 -6.04 10.69 -10.84
C SER A 93 -6.05 9.29 -11.44
N GLU A 94 -5.46 9.18 -12.63
CA GLU A 94 -5.24 7.92 -13.34
C GLU A 94 -3.83 7.36 -13.11
N SER A 95 -3.63 6.10 -13.46
CA SER A 95 -2.32 5.46 -13.43
C SER A 95 -1.38 6.07 -14.46
N PRO A 96 -0.10 6.32 -14.13
CA PRO A 96 0.60 5.94 -12.89
C PRO A 96 0.53 6.97 -11.74
N THR A 97 -0.02 8.16 -12.00
CA THR A 97 0.01 9.31 -11.09
C THR A 97 -0.72 9.05 -9.76
N ASP A 98 -1.82 8.31 -9.82
CA ASP A 98 -2.58 7.89 -8.64
C ASP A 98 -1.73 7.12 -7.62
N PHE A 99 -0.85 6.27 -8.11
CA PHE A 99 0.03 5.43 -7.31
C PHE A 99 1.15 6.25 -6.67
N ASP A 100 1.67 7.26 -7.37
CA ASP A 100 2.61 8.22 -6.80
C ASP A 100 1.96 9.07 -5.70
N TYR A 101 0.71 9.51 -5.89
CA TYR A 101 -0.03 10.20 -4.83
C TYR A 101 -0.25 9.28 -3.63
N LEU A 102 -0.65 8.03 -3.85
CA LEU A 102 -0.79 7.04 -2.78
C LEU A 102 0.50 6.87 -1.99
N ARG A 103 1.64 6.73 -2.67
CA ARG A 103 2.96 6.58 -2.02
C ARG A 103 3.26 7.78 -1.13
N ARG A 104 3.09 9.00 -1.66
CA ARG A 104 3.34 10.25 -0.91
C ARG A 104 2.43 10.38 0.31
N ILE A 105 1.17 9.95 0.20
CA ILE A 105 0.23 9.94 1.32
C ILE A 105 0.69 8.96 2.41
N ILE A 106 1.09 7.75 2.03
CA ILE A 106 1.60 6.72 2.95
C ILE A 106 2.88 7.17 3.65
N GLU A 107 3.81 7.77 2.91
CA GLU A 107 5.04 8.32 3.48
C GLU A 107 4.75 9.42 4.50
N GLN A 108 3.86 10.35 4.17
CA GLN A 108 3.43 11.39 5.11
C GLN A 108 2.77 10.78 6.35
N ALA A 109 1.87 9.82 6.16
CA ALA A 109 1.19 9.16 7.27
C ALA A 109 2.18 8.45 8.19
N ARG A 110 3.12 7.69 7.62
CA ARG A 110 4.21 7.02 8.36
C ARG A 110 5.05 8.00 9.19
N GLN A 111 5.32 9.19 8.67
CA GLN A 111 6.08 10.21 9.40
C GLN A 111 5.28 10.80 10.58
N LYS A 112 3.97 10.99 10.41
CA LYS A 112 3.09 11.53 11.45
C LYS A 112 2.75 10.51 12.52
N ASN A 113 2.48 9.27 12.12
CA ASN A 113 2.04 8.19 12.99
C ASN A 113 2.57 6.87 12.42
N ASN A 114 3.13 6.00 13.25
CA ASN A 114 3.64 4.71 12.77
C ASN A 114 2.53 3.94 12.02
N LEU A 115 2.66 3.84 10.70
CA LEU A 115 1.59 3.30 9.85
C LEU A 115 1.63 1.77 9.86
N ALA A 116 0.88 1.20 10.80
CA ALA A 116 0.65 -0.22 10.94
C ALA A 116 -0.77 -0.58 10.43
N ILE A 117 -0.84 -1.36 9.36
CA ILE A 117 -2.12 -1.73 8.70
C ILE A 117 -2.22 -3.23 8.42
N ASP A 118 -3.43 -3.66 8.08
CA ASP A 118 -3.67 -5.00 7.54
C ASP A 118 -3.07 -5.12 6.14
N TRP A 119 -1.92 -5.79 6.05
CA TRP A 119 -1.23 -5.97 4.79
C TRP A 119 -1.92 -6.97 3.86
N GLN A 120 -2.69 -7.92 4.40
CA GLN A 120 -3.44 -8.84 3.55
C GLN A 120 -4.51 -8.09 2.77
N LEU A 121 -5.24 -7.19 3.46
CA LEU A 121 -6.23 -6.33 2.82
C LEU A 121 -5.58 -5.30 1.89
N PHE A 122 -4.53 -4.62 2.35
CA PHE A 122 -3.89 -3.59 1.54
C PHE A 122 -3.18 -4.16 0.31
N GLY A 123 -2.49 -5.30 0.45
CA GLY A 123 -1.90 -6.03 -0.66
C GLY A 123 -2.93 -6.41 -1.72
N ASN A 124 -4.13 -6.82 -1.30
CA ASN A 124 -5.25 -7.07 -2.22
C ASN A 124 -5.68 -5.80 -2.97
N SER A 125 -5.84 -4.67 -2.26
CA SER A 125 -6.17 -3.38 -2.88
C SER A 125 -5.12 -2.95 -3.91
N LEU A 126 -3.83 -3.16 -3.62
CA LEU A 126 -2.74 -2.85 -4.53
C LEU A 126 -2.70 -3.78 -5.75
N PHE A 127 -2.98 -5.06 -5.55
CA PHE A 127 -2.99 -6.06 -6.62
C PHE A 127 -4.13 -5.80 -7.61
N TYR A 128 -5.33 -5.53 -7.09
CA TYR A 128 -6.54 -5.21 -7.88
C TYR A 128 -6.78 -3.70 -7.99
N TRP A 129 -5.72 -2.89 -7.95
CA TRP A 129 -5.81 -1.43 -7.98
C TRP A 129 -6.68 -0.93 -9.14
N GLY A 130 -7.59 -0.01 -8.82
CA GLY A 130 -8.58 0.53 -9.73
C GLY A 130 -9.57 1.43 -8.98
N GLU A 131 -10.56 1.96 -9.69
CA GLU A 131 -11.52 2.92 -9.13
C GLU A 131 -12.24 2.39 -7.88
N ASN A 132 -12.68 1.12 -7.91
CA ASN A 132 -13.34 0.49 -6.78
C ASN A 132 -12.45 0.44 -5.53
N LYS A 133 -11.17 0.07 -5.69
CA LYS A 133 -10.23 -0.01 -4.56
C LYS A 133 -9.84 1.37 -4.03
N LYS A 134 -9.73 2.38 -4.89
CA LYS A 134 -9.58 3.78 -4.46
C LYS A 134 -10.78 4.24 -3.63
N ARG A 135 -12.00 3.93 -4.11
CA ARG A 135 -13.25 4.28 -3.43
C ARG A 135 -13.35 3.63 -2.06
N GLU A 136 -13.03 2.34 -1.93
CA GLU A 136 -12.98 1.63 -0.64
C GLU A 136 -12.06 2.35 0.36
N ILE A 137 -10.84 2.75 -0.06
CA ILE A 137 -9.89 3.47 0.80
C ILE A 137 -10.46 4.82 1.25
N VAL A 138 -11.10 5.57 0.34
CA VAL A 138 -11.71 6.86 0.66
C VAL A 138 -12.90 6.67 1.62
N GLN A 139 -13.72 5.65 1.43
CA GLN A 139 -14.84 5.34 2.33
C GLN A 139 -14.36 4.96 3.73
N ASP A 140 -13.36 4.08 3.84
CA ASP A 140 -12.75 3.72 5.12
C ASP A 140 -12.14 4.95 5.83
N PHE A 141 -11.56 5.88 5.06
CA PHE A 141 -11.04 7.14 5.60
C PHE A 141 -12.16 8.02 6.14
N LEU A 142 -13.19 8.30 5.35
CA LEU A 142 -14.30 9.18 5.75
C LEU A 142 -15.11 8.63 6.93
N ALA A 143 -15.20 7.31 7.08
CA ALA A 143 -15.86 6.67 8.21
C ALA A 143 -15.14 6.92 9.55
N GLN A 144 -13.83 7.21 9.51
CA GLN A 144 -12.99 7.42 10.70
C GLN A 144 -12.52 8.87 10.83
N TYR A 145 -12.60 9.64 9.75
CA TYR A 145 -12.24 11.05 9.75
C TYR A 145 -13.28 11.79 10.60
N PRO A 146 -12.88 12.40 11.73
CA PRO A 146 -13.82 13.13 12.55
C PRO A 146 -14.44 14.21 11.67
N GLN A 147 -15.77 14.24 11.63
CA GLN A 147 -16.57 15.31 11.04
C GLN A 147 -16.22 16.60 11.80
N GLN A 148 -15.11 17.26 11.46
CA GLN A 148 -14.69 18.49 12.10
C GLN A 148 -14.71 19.66 11.14
N LYS A 149 -15.75 20.47 11.41
CA LYS A 149 -15.76 21.93 11.39
C LYS A 149 -15.93 22.54 10.01
N GLY A 150 -17.20 22.60 9.60
CA GLY A 150 -17.65 23.77 8.86
C GLY A 150 -17.27 25.01 9.65
N ASN A 151 -16.35 25.78 9.10
CA ASN A 151 -16.23 27.22 9.27
C ASN A 151 -16.46 27.82 7.88
#